data_AF-A0A291GC10-F1
#
_entry.id   AF-A0A291GC10-F1
#
_cell.length_a   1.000
_cell.length_b   1.000
_cell.length_c   1.000
_cell.angle_alpha   90.00
_cell.angle_beta   90.00
_cell.angle_gamma   90.00
#
_symmetry.space_group_name_H-M   'P 1'
#
loop_
_entity.id
_entity.type
_entity.pdbx_description
1 polymer ?
#
loop_
_entity_poly.entity_id
_entity_poly.type
_entity_poly.pdbx_seq_one_letter_code
_entity_poly.pdbx_strand_id
1 'polypeptide(L)'
;MTGSQRKTPAHARASPLASPCITLPVILQKAIGPTAPKMLMTKSFCKNFNAIILLYFAAHTVIRSCVGGNLERDEAEMIIMAQGFHLGYGPQLPLYNWLQAISFCLFGTNTFALTIVKNLLLATFYIALFDALKRLLPDRLALFGTLGAFLLPNMFWESQRAGTHSIALFATMANHHVWCPSHCWKDKRHMKGSKPAQTTTGKCPGLL
;
A
#
# COMPACT_ATOMS: atom_id res chain seq x y z
N MET A 1 -42.30 -10.66 -55.65
CA MET A 1 -42.65 -11.45 -54.45
C MET A 1 -41.60 -11.16 -53.38
N THR A 2 -42.07 -10.70 -52.20
CA THR A 2 -41.45 -10.82 -50.86
C THR A 2 -39.97 -10.40 -50.66
N GLY A 3 -39.59 -9.49 -49.77
CA GLY A 3 -40.28 -9.00 -48.59
C GLY A 3 -39.51 -7.92 -47.83
N SER A 4 -40.31 -7.16 -47.09
CA SER A 4 -39.99 -6.13 -46.11
C SER A 4 -39.06 -6.64 -45.00
N GLN A 5 -38.01 -5.86 -44.68
CA GLN A 5 -37.52 -5.74 -43.30
C GLN A 5 -37.08 -4.29 -43.03
N ARG A 6 -37.95 -3.58 -42.30
CA ARG A 6 -37.72 -2.29 -41.67
C ARG A 6 -36.95 -2.56 -40.36
N LYS A 7 -35.75 -2.00 -40.17
CA LYS A 7 -35.12 -1.91 -38.83
C LYS A 7 -34.79 -0.45 -38.52
N THR A 8 -35.46 0.03 -37.49
CA THR A 8 -35.38 1.34 -36.85
C THR A 8 -34.01 1.57 -36.16
N PRO A 9 -33.66 2.83 -35.87
CA PRO A 9 -32.35 3.25 -35.40
C PRO A 9 -32.22 3.21 -33.87
N ALA A 10 -31.03 3.59 -33.41
CA ALA A 10 -30.69 3.97 -32.04
C ALA A 10 -30.50 2.81 -31.05
N HIS A 11 -29.23 2.53 -30.75
CA HIS A 11 -28.73 2.66 -29.39
C HIS A 11 -27.23 2.96 -29.46
N ALA A 12 -26.91 4.26 -29.37
CA ALA A 12 -25.57 4.72 -29.04
C ALA A 12 -25.20 4.15 -27.67
N ARG A 13 -24.30 3.18 -27.63
CA ARG A 13 -23.76 2.66 -26.37
C ARG A 13 -22.75 3.68 -25.86
N ALA A 14 -23.23 4.47 -24.90
CA ALA A 14 -22.42 5.36 -24.08
C ALA A 14 -21.17 4.64 -23.55
N SER A 15 -20.01 5.25 -23.73
CA SER A 15 -18.94 5.13 -22.73
C SER A 15 -19.47 5.78 -21.45
N PRO A 16 -19.33 5.16 -20.27
CA PRO A 16 -18.25 5.61 -19.39
C PRO A 16 -17.74 4.52 -18.42
N LEU A 17 -16.45 4.56 -18.13
CA LEU A 17 -15.86 4.46 -16.77
C LEU A 17 -14.34 4.37 -16.95
N ALA A 18 -13.80 5.49 -17.42
CA ALA A 18 -12.42 5.83 -17.16
C ALA A 18 -12.23 5.76 -15.64
N SER A 19 -11.37 4.85 -15.20
CA SER A 19 -10.92 4.80 -13.81
C SER A 19 -10.39 6.18 -13.41
N PRO A 20 -10.79 6.77 -12.27
CA PRO A 20 -10.18 7.98 -11.78
C PRO A 20 -8.80 7.58 -11.25
N CYS A 21 -7.83 7.50 -12.16
CA CYS A 21 -6.43 7.54 -11.83
C CYS A 21 -6.24 8.86 -11.09
N ILE A 22 -5.97 8.79 -9.79
CA ILE A 22 -5.69 9.91 -8.89
C ILE A 22 -4.51 10.67 -9.48
N THR A 23 -4.82 11.56 -10.42
CA THR A 23 -3.88 12.48 -11.02
C THR A 23 -3.93 13.68 -10.11
N LEU A 24 -3.21 13.58 -8.99
CA LEU A 24 -2.85 14.76 -8.22
C LEU A 24 -2.27 15.76 -9.23
N PRO A 25 -2.82 16.98 -9.36
CA PRO A 25 -2.37 17.89 -10.40
C PRO A 25 -0.90 18.19 -10.16
N VAL A 26 -0.06 17.90 -11.17
CA VAL A 26 1.38 18.21 -11.26
C VAL A 26 1.68 19.68 -10.87
N ILE A 27 0.67 20.54 -10.92
CA ILE A 27 0.70 21.95 -10.52
C ILE A 27 1.05 22.11 -9.03
N LEU A 28 0.61 21.21 -8.15
CA LEU A 28 0.94 21.28 -6.71
C LEU A 28 2.39 20.87 -6.40
N GLN A 29 3.05 20.18 -7.34
CA GLN A 29 4.44 19.75 -7.20
C GLN A 29 5.43 20.89 -7.51
N LYS A 30 4.98 21.93 -8.23
CA LYS A 30 5.82 23.06 -8.68
C LYS A 30 5.89 24.21 -7.68
N ALA A 31 5.00 24.26 -6.70
CA ALA A 31 4.95 25.32 -5.68
C ALA A 31 5.89 25.09 -4.49
N ILE A 32 6.51 23.90 -4.37
CA ILE A 32 7.50 23.60 -3.33
C ILE A 32 8.86 24.11 -3.82
N GLY A 33 9.08 25.42 -3.66
CA GLY A 33 10.34 26.07 -4.00
C GLY A 33 11.53 25.52 -3.19
N PRO A 34 12.77 25.61 -3.70
CA PRO A 34 13.95 25.02 -3.09
C PRO A 34 14.56 25.98 -2.06
N THR A 35 13.94 26.13 -0.90
CA THR A 35 14.59 26.77 0.26
C THR A 35 14.76 25.76 1.37
N ALA A 36 15.59 24.74 1.13
CA ALA A 36 15.97 23.81 2.17
C ALA A 36 17.48 23.90 2.41
N PRO A 37 17.94 24.40 3.57
CA PRO A 37 19.36 24.39 3.90
C PRO A 37 19.92 22.97 3.79
N LYS A 38 21.19 22.87 3.38
CA LYS A 38 21.94 21.61 3.28
C LYS A 38 22.18 21.05 4.70
N MET A 39 21.19 20.37 5.26
CA MET A 39 21.39 19.53 6.44
C MET A 39 21.78 18.13 5.99
N LEU A 40 23.06 17.79 6.15
CA LEU A 40 23.61 16.45 5.92
C LEU A 40 22.85 15.36 6.72
N MET A 41 22.25 15.73 7.86
CA MET A 41 21.52 14.80 8.74
C MET A 41 20.38 14.05 8.05
N THR A 42 19.66 14.67 7.12
CA THR A 42 18.49 14.04 6.50
C THR A 42 18.88 12.84 5.63
N LYS A 43 20.08 12.86 5.00
CA LYS A 43 20.57 11.73 4.21
C LYS A 43 20.88 10.51 5.07
N SER A 44 21.49 10.70 6.24
CA SER A 44 21.80 9.59 7.15
C SER A 44 20.51 8.93 7.65
N PHE A 45 19.52 9.74 8.02
CA PHE A 45 18.23 9.26 8.48
C PHE A 45 17.47 8.50 7.39
N CYS A 46 17.43 9.03 6.16
CA CYS A 46 16.80 8.33 5.02
C CYS A 46 17.49 7.01 4.67
N LYS A 47 18.80 6.89 4.87
CA LYS A 47 19.55 5.63 4.67
C LYS A 47 19.24 4.61 5.76
N ASN A 48 19.16 5.06 7.00
CA ASN A 48 18.96 4.19 8.17
C ASN A 48 17.48 3.99 8.51
N PHE A 49 16.55 4.60 7.77
CA PHE A 49 15.11 4.59 8.07
C PHE A 49 14.56 3.18 8.28
N ASN A 50 14.86 2.25 7.36
CA ASN A 50 14.37 0.86 7.47
C ASN A 50 14.86 0.19 8.76
N ALA A 51 16.12 0.40 9.15
CA ALA A 51 16.68 -0.15 10.38
C ALA A 51 16.03 0.48 11.62
N ILE A 52 15.77 1.79 11.59
CA ILE A 52 15.08 2.51 12.68
C ILE A 52 13.66 1.96 12.88
N ILE A 53 12.92 1.76 11.78
CA ILE A 53 11.56 1.19 11.82
C ILE A 53 11.57 -0.24 12.37
N LEU A 54 12.50 -1.09 11.89
CA LEU A 54 12.63 -2.46 12.40
C LEU A 54 12.97 -2.47 13.90
N LEU A 55 13.92 -1.63 14.32
CA LEU A 55 14.30 -1.51 15.73
C LEU A 55 13.12 -1.04 16.59
N TYR A 56 12.35 -0.07 16.10
CA TYR A 56 11.16 0.45 16.79
C TYR A 56 10.12 -0.66 17.04
N PHE A 57 9.74 -1.41 15.99
CA PHE A 57 8.76 -2.49 16.12
C PHE A 57 9.31 -3.71 16.89
N ALA A 58 10.61 -3.97 16.82
CA ALA A 58 11.26 -4.98 17.64
C ALA A 58 11.21 -4.59 19.13
N ALA A 59 11.57 -3.36 19.47
CA ALA A 59 11.47 -2.84 20.83
C ALA A 59 10.02 -2.90 21.34
N HIS A 60 9.04 -2.52 20.50
CA HIS A 60 7.62 -2.62 20.84
C HIS A 60 7.20 -4.07 21.14
N THR A 61 7.66 -5.03 20.33
CA THR A 61 7.39 -6.47 20.56
C THR A 61 7.98 -6.94 21.89
N VAL A 62 9.22 -6.54 22.21
CA VAL A 62 9.88 -6.91 23.48
C VAL A 62 9.14 -6.31 24.67
N ILE A 63 8.88 -4.99 24.65
CA ILE A 63 8.18 -4.29 25.74
C ILE A 63 6.81 -4.92 25.97
N ARG A 64 6.04 -5.17 24.90
CA ARG A 64 4.71 -5.78 25.00
C ARG A 64 4.77 -7.22 25.54
N SER A 65 5.82 -7.96 25.22
CA SER A 65 6.02 -9.32 25.73
C SER A 65 6.40 -9.30 27.22
N CYS A 66 7.20 -8.32 27.66
CA CYS A 66 7.57 -8.15 29.07
C CYS A 66 6.41 -7.65 29.94
N VAL A 67 5.58 -6.74 29.42
CA VAL A 67 4.38 -6.21 30.11
C VAL A 67 3.17 -7.17 29.96
N GLY A 68 3.37 -8.34 29.34
CA GLY A 68 2.31 -9.26 28.94
C GLY A 68 1.34 -9.67 30.05
N GLY A 69 0.17 -10.16 29.63
CA GLY A 69 -0.85 -10.71 30.54
C GLY A 69 -2.25 -10.12 30.34
N ASN A 70 -2.38 -8.93 29.76
CA ASN A 70 -3.68 -8.35 29.42
C ASN A 70 -3.94 -8.48 27.92
N LEU A 71 -4.88 -9.35 27.54
CA LEU A 71 -5.32 -9.51 26.16
C LEU A 71 -6.36 -8.45 25.84
N GLU A 72 -6.11 -7.65 24.81
CA GLU A 72 -7.14 -6.77 24.30
C GLU A 72 -8.23 -7.60 23.61
N ARG A 73 -9.43 -7.04 23.43
CA ARG A 73 -10.60 -7.74 22.90
C ARG A 73 -10.30 -8.48 21.58
N ASP A 74 -9.66 -7.81 20.63
CA ASP A 74 -9.30 -8.36 19.33
C ASP A 74 -8.24 -9.49 19.46
N GLU A 75 -7.31 -9.38 20.41
CA GLU A 75 -6.26 -10.37 20.65
C GLU A 75 -6.84 -11.66 21.27
N ALA A 76 -7.79 -11.52 22.19
CA ALA A 76 -8.51 -12.64 22.78
C ALA A 76 -9.35 -13.37 21.73
N GLU A 77 -10.04 -12.64 20.86
CA GLU A 77 -10.78 -13.20 19.74
C GLU A 77 -9.86 -13.99 18.80
N MET A 78 -8.65 -13.48 18.52
CA MET A 78 -7.68 -14.16 17.67
C MET A 78 -7.10 -15.44 18.28
N ILE A 79 -6.92 -15.53 19.60
CA ILE A 79 -6.48 -16.79 20.24
C ILE A 79 -7.51 -17.90 20.05
N ILE A 80 -8.80 -17.55 20.06
CA ILE A 80 -9.88 -18.50 19.86
C ILE A 80 -9.99 -18.87 18.38
N MET A 81 -9.88 -17.90 17.46
CA MET A 81 -10.04 -18.15 16.03
C MET A 81 -8.82 -18.85 15.40
N ALA A 82 -7.59 -18.48 15.76
CA ALA A 82 -6.39 -18.95 15.08
C ALA A 82 -5.84 -20.28 15.62
N GLN A 83 -6.71 -21.20 16.07
CA GLN A 83 -6.31 -22.53 16.57
C GLN A 83 -5.99 -23.54 15.45
N GLY A 84 -6.52 -23.33 14.25
CA GLY A 84 -6.30 -24.20 13.10
C GLY A 84 -6.45 -23.42 11.80
N PHE A 85 -6.10 -24.02 10.66
CA PHE A 85 -6.25 -23.42 9.34
C PHE A 85 -7.65 -23.72 8.78
N HIS A 86 -8.54 -22.74 8.84
CA HIS A 86 -9.87 -22.81 8.25
C HIS A 86 -9.92 -21.90 7.01
N LEU A 87 -10.71 -22.32 6.00
CA LEU A 87 -10.90 -21.53 4.77
C LEU A 87 -11.85 -20.33 4.97
N GLY A 88 -12.59 -20.29 6.08
CA GLY A 88 -13.46 -19.19 6.44
C GLY A 88 -13.52 -19.00 7.95
N TYR A 89 -13.35 -17.76 8.39
CA TYR A 89 -13.47 -17.34 9.79
C TYR A 89 -14.55 -16.26 9.88
N GLY A 90 -15.81 -16.71 9.83
CA GLY A 90 -16.97 -15.82 9.84
C GLY A 90 -16.90 -14.73 8.75
N PRO A 91 -17.15 -13.44 9.09
CA PRO A 91 -17.12 -12.34 8.13
C PRO A 91 -15.71 -11.81 7.80
N GLN A 92 -14.65 -12.36 8.42
CA GLN A 92 -13.29 -11.83 8.35
C GLN A 92 -12.43 -12.57 7.30
N LEU A 93 -11.40 -11.87 6.79
CA LEU A 93 -10.48 -12.46 5.80
C LEU A 93 -9.53 -13.48 6.46
N PRO A 94 -9.33 -14.67 5.85
CA PRO A 94 -8.60 -15.77 6.47
C PRO A 94 -7.07 -15.55 6.51
N LEU A 95 -6.54 -14.63 5.69
CA LEU A 95 -5.09 -14.43 5.53
C LEU A 95 -4.39 -14.14 6.86
N TYR A 96 -4.96 -13.24 7.67
CA TYR A 96 -4.35 -12.93 8.96
C TYR A 96 -4.37 -14.13 9.90
N ASN A 97 -5.49 -14.87 9.95
CA ASN A 97 -5.65 -16.00 10.85
C ASN A 97 -4.67 -17.13 10.49
N TRP A 98 -4.35 -17.32 9.21
CA TRP A 98 -3.30 -18.24 8.80
C TRP A 98 -1.92 -17.80 9.26
N LEU A 99 -1.57 -16.51 9.11
CA LEU A 99 -0.30 -15.98 9.62
C LEU A 99 -0.19 -16.11 11.14
N GLN A 100 -1.29 -15.86 11.84
CA GLN A 100 -1.39 -16.01 13.28
C GLN A 100 -1.27 -17.47 13.71
N ALA A 101 -1.94 -18.40 13.02
CA ALA A 101 -1.83 -19.84 13.27
C ALA A 101 -0.39 -20.34 13.07
N ILE A 102 0.32 -19.89 12.03
CA ILE A 102 1.73 -20.20 11.82
C ILE A 102 2.56 -19.74 13.04
N SER A 103 2.33 -18.51 13.53
CA SER A 103 3.06 -18.00 14.69
C SER A 103 2.78 -18.79 15.97
N PHE A 104 1.54 -19.26 16.17
CA PHE A 104 1.18 -20.12 17.31
C PHE A 104 1.80 -21.51 17.19
N CYS A 105 1.92 -22.07 15.99
CA CYS A 105 2.65 -23.33 15.79
C CYS A 105 4.15 -23.19 16.12
N LEU A 106 4.75 -22.03 15.86
CA LEU A 106 6.19 -21.80 16.08
C LEU A 106 6.55 -21.43 17.53
N PHE A 107 5.74 -20.58 18.17
CA PHE A 107 6.06 -19.97 19.47
C PHE A 107 5.09 -20.35 20.59
N GLY A 108 4.04 -21.14 20.29
CA GLY A 108 2.94 -21.44 21.20
C GLY A 108 1.95 -20.28 21.36
N THR A 109 0.88 -20.54 22.12
CA THR A 109 -0.16 -19.55 22.47
C THR A 109 0.35 -18.59 23.55
N ASN A 110 1.11 -17.59 23.13
CA ASN A 110 1.70 -16.57 23.99
C ASN A 110 1.44 -15.14 23.45
N THR A 111 1.52 -14.12 24.31
CA THR A 111 1.42 -12.71 23.91
C THR A 111 2.50 -12.32 22.89
N PHE A 112 3.69 -12.94 22.97
CA PHE A 112 4.75 -12.76 21.98
C PHE A 112 4.31 -13.19 20.57
N ALA A 113 3.67 -14.36 20.45
CA ALA A 113 3.23 -14.90 19.16
C ALA A 113 2.13 -14.03 18.51
N LEU A 114 1.26 -13.41 19.32
CA LEU A 114 0.29 -12.42 18.83
C LEU A 114 0.97 -11.16 18.31
N THR A 115 1.91 -10.63 19.08
CA THR A 115 2.47 -9.30 18.84
C THR A 115 3.49 -9.30 17.71
N ILE A 116 4.25 -10.38 17.52
CA ILE A 116 5.24 -10.48 16.46
C ILE A 116 4.61 -10.39 15.06
N VAL A 117 3.48 -11.06 14.82
CA VAL A 117 2.78 -11.02 13.52
C VAL A 117 2.37 -9.58 13.20
N LYS A 118 1.66 -8.94 14.13
CA LYS A 118 1.16 -7.58 13.95
C LYS A 118 2.29 -6.57 13.73
N ASN A 119 3.34 -6.62 14.57
CA ASN A 119 4.49 -5.72 14.48
C ASN A 119 5.30 -5.93 13.19
N LEU A 120 5.43 -7.17 12.70
CA LEU A 120 6.05 -7.44 11.41
C LEU A 120 5.23 -6.86 10.25
N LEU A 121 3.92 -7.05 10.25
CA LEU A 121 3.04 -6.49 9.22
C LEU A 121 3.14 -4.96 9.19
N LEU A 122 3.06 -4.29 10.35
CA LEU A 122 3.24 -2.84 10.47
C LEU A 122 4.61 -2.39 9.98
N ALA A 123 5.69 -3.09 10.37
CA ALA A 123 7.04 -2.77 9.90
C ALA A 123 7.14 -2.84 8.37
N THR A 124 6.61 -3.90 7.75
CA THR A 124 6.60 -4.03 6.28
C THR A 124 5.78 -2.94 5.61
N PHE A 125 4.64 -2.55 6.19
CA PHE A 125 3.82 -1.46 5.68
C PHE A 125 4.60 -0.13 5.65
N TYR A 126 5.24 0.26 6.75
CA TYR A 126 5.99 1.52 6.80
C TYR A 126 7.22 1.52 5.88
N ILE A 127 7.91 0.39 5.75
CA ILE A 127 9.04 0.24 4.81
C ILE A 127 8.55 0.37 3.37
N ALA A 128 7.46 -0.31 3.01
CA ALA A 128 6.88 -0.25 1.68
C ALA A 128 6.33 1.15 1.37
N LEU A 129 5.70 1.81 2.35
CA LEU A 129 5.23 3.18 2.22
C LEU A 129 6.39 4.15 1.96
N PHE A 130 7.51 4.01 2.69
CA PHE A 130 8.69 4.83 2.47
C PHE A 130 9.29 4.62 1.08
N ASP A 131 9.42 3.36 0.64
CA ASP A 131 9.90 3.06 -0.71
C ASP A 131 8.99 3.64 -1.79
N ALA A 132 7.66 3.50 -1.62
CA ALA A 132 6.68 4.07 -2.54
C ALA A 132 6.79 5.60 -2.60
N LEU A 133 6.91 6.29 -1.46
CA LEU A 133 7.05 7.74 -1.40
C LEU A 133 8.38 8.22 -2.02
N LYS A 134 9.48 7.49 -1.82
CA LYS A 134 10.77 7.81 -2.44
C LYS A 134 10.77 7.74 -3.97
N ARG A 135 9.86 6.94 -4.55
CA ARG A 135 9.69 6.89 -6.01
C ARG A 135 8.97 8.13 -6.57
N LEU A 136 8.19 8.83 -5.73
CA LEU A 136 7.32 9.95 -6.13
C LEU A 136 7.87 11.32 -5.73
N LEU A 137 8.60 11.37 -4.61
CA LEU A 137 8.98 12.60 -3.91
C LEU A 137 10.50 12.59 -3.61
N PRO A 138 11.12 13.77 -3.47
CA PRO A 138 12.49 13.85 -2.95
C PRO A 138 12.57 13.28 -1.53
N ASP A 139 13.71 12.69 -1.18
CA ASP A 139 13.95 11.95 0.08
C ASP A 139 13.41 12.66 1.34
N ARG A 140 13.54 13.98 1.41
CA ARG A 140 13.07 14.78 2.55
C ARG A 140 11.55 14.73 2.71
N LEU A 141 10.82 14.93 1.62
CA LEU A 141 9.35 14.91 1.62
C LEU A 141 8.84 13.48 1.80
N ALA A 142 9.53 12.48 1.26
CA ALA A 142 9.21 11.08 1.51
C ALA A 142 9.31 10.74 3.01
N LEU A 143 10.34 11.26 3.68
CA LEU A 143 10.51 11.09 5.12
C LEU A 143 9.40 11.77 5.93
N PHE A 144 9.09 13.04 5.63
CA PHE A 144 8.01 13.74 6.32
C PHE A 144 6.64 13.13 6.02
N GLY A 145 6.40 12.63 4.81
CA GLY A 145 5.15 11.95 4.46
C GLY A 145 4.95 10.65 5.23
N THR A 146 6.01 9.86 5.40
CA THR A 146 5.95 8.63 6.22
C THR A 146 5.83 8.91 7.71
N LEU A 147 6.55 9.90 8.23
CA LEU A 147 6.39 10.37 9.62
C LEU A 147 4.99 10.94 9.87
N GLY A 148 4.40 11.62 8.89
CA GLY A 148 3.03 12.11 8.96
C GLY A 148 2.02 10.95 9.06
N ALA A 149 2.19 9.90 8.25
CA ALA A 149 1.37 8.69 8.36
C ALA A 149 1.53 8.02 9.72
N PHE A 150 2.75 8.01 10.27
CA PHE A 150 3.04 7.50 11.60
C PHE A 150 2.45 8.35 12.73
N LEU A 151 2.13 9.62 12.49
CA LEU A 151 1.53 10.50 13.50
C LEU A 151 -0.01 10.40 13.54
N LEU A 152 -0.62 9.72 12.55
CA LEU A 152 -2.05 9.49 12.55
C LEU A 152 -2.41 8.57 13.72
N PRO A 153 -3.30 8.98 14.64
CA PRO A 153 -3.66 8.16 15.81
C PRO A 153 -4.14 6.77 15.42
N ASN A 154 -4.85 6.67 14.29
CA ASN A 154 -5.35 5.41 13.76
C ASN A 154 -4.21 4.45 13.32
N MET A 155 -3.09 4.99 12.83
CA MET A 155 -1.95 4.19 12.36
C MET A 155 -0.89 3.95 13.43
N PHE A 156 -0.86 4.78 14.46
CA PHE A 156 0.11 4.67 15.55
C PHE A 156 -0.43 3.93 16.77
N TRP A 157 -1.54 4.42 17.31
CA TRP A 157 -2.09 3.96 18.59
C TRP A 157 -3.15 2.89 18.38
N GLU A 158 -4.12 3.16 17.49
CA GLU A 158 -5.21 2.19 17.24
C GLU A 158 -4.65 0.92 16.62
N SER A 159 -3.74 1.00 15.65
CA SER A 159 -3.11 -0.18 15.04
C SER A 159 -2.38 -1.09 16.04
N GLN A 160 -1.98 -0.55 17.20
CA GLN A 160 -1.35 -1.31 18.27
C GLN A 160 -2.36 -1.93 19.24
N ARG A 161 -3.59 -1.41 19.31
CA ARG A 161 -4.65 -1.93 20.18
C ARG A 161 -5.64 -2.82 19.44
N ALA A 162 -6.05 -2.41 18.24
CA ALA A 162 -7.11 -3.02 17.44
C ALA A 162 -6.78 -2.96 15.93
N GLY A 163 -7.53 -3.69 15.10
CA GLY A 163 -7.46 -3.51 13.63
C GLY A 163 -6.49 -4.43 12.89
N THR A 164 -6.35 -5.66 13.38
CA THR A 164 -5.59 -6.76 12.78
C THR A 164 -5.81 -6.94 11.25
N HIS A 165 -7.06 -7.02 10.80
CA HIS A 165 -7.35 -7.26 9.37
C HIS A 165 -7.05 -6.04 8.50
N SER A 166 -7.28 -4.83 9.02
CA SER A 166 -6.96 -3.58 8.32
C SER A 166 -5.46 -3.45 8.12
N ILE A 167 -4.65 -3.81 9.12
CA ILE A 167 -3.18 -3.83 9.03
C ILE A 167 -2.71 -4.82 7.96
N ALA A 168 -3.30 -6.02 7.91
CA ALA A 168 -2.99 -7.00 6.85
C ALA A 168 -3.32 -6.47 5.46
N LEU A 169 -4.45 -5.77 5.30
CA LEU A 169 -4.80 -5.11 4.04
C LEU A 169 -3.79 -4.01 3.69
N PHE A 170 -3.43 -3.14 4.62
CA PHE A 170 -2.44 -2.09 4.36
C PHE A 170 -1.07 -2.66 3.96
N ALA A 171 -0.60 -3.70 4.67
CA ALA A 171 0.66 -4.36 4.34
C ALA A 171 0.60 -4.97 2.93
N THR A 172 -0.45 -5.70 2.58
CA THR A 172 -0.58 -6.32 1.25
C THR A 172 -0.70 -5.28 0.12
N MET A 173 -1.50 -4.22 0.32
CA MET A 173 -1.64 -3.13 -0.65
C MET A 173 -0.34 -2.36 -0.86
N ALA A 174 0.37 -2.01 0.23
CA ALA A 174 1.63 -1.28 0.13
C ALA A 174 2.72 -2.13 -0.56
N ASN A 175 2.81 -3.42 -0.25
CA ASN A 175 3.77 -4.33 -0.89
C ASN A 175 3.46 -4.56 -2.39
N HIS A 176 2.19 -4.46 -2.82
CA HIS A 176 1.86 -4.56 -4.24
C HIS A 176 2.52 -3.46 -5.09
N HIS A 177 2.70 -2.24 -4.56
CA HIS A 177 3.41 -1.17 -5.27
C HIS A 177 4.90 -1.46 -5.48
N VAL A 178 5.50 -2.29 -4.63
CA VAL A 178 6.87 -2.78 -4.83
C VAL A 178 6.90 -3.75 -6.02
N TRP A 179 5.87 -4.59 -6.15
CA TRP A 179 5.77 -5.60 -7.21
C TRP A 179 5.31 -5.05 -8.55
N CYS A 180 4.50 -3.98 -8.59
CA CYS A 180 4.17 -3.28 -9.82
C CYS A 180 5.46 -2.69 -10.41
N PRO A 181 6.05 -3.31 -11.45
CA PRO A 181 7.39 -2.98 -11.84
C PRO A 181 7.44 -1.54 -12.33
N SER A 182 8.57 -0.89 -12.09
CA SER A 182 9.06 0.35 -12.70
C SER A 182 8.92 0.49 -14.23
N HIS A 183 8.33 -0.50 -14.91
CA HIS A 183 8.01 -0.51 -16.34
C HIS A 183 6.95 0.54 -16.71
N CYS A 184 5.87 0.69 -15.93
CA CYS A 184 4.84 1.68 -16.27
C CYS A 184 5.30 3.14 -16.06
N TRP A 185 6.34 3.35 -15.23
CA TRP A 185 6.86 4.68 -14.92
C TRP A 185 8.08 5.09 -15.75
N LYS A 186 8.86 4.13 -16.27
CA LYS A 186 9.96 4.42 -17.21
C LYS A 186 9.48 4.99 -18.55
N ASP A 187 8.26 4.67 -18.97
CA ASP A 187 7.69 5.08 -20.27
C ASP A 187 7.42 6.60 -20.36
N LYS A 188 7.09 7.26 -19.24
CA LYS A 188 6.83 8.72 -19.20
C LYS A 188 8.06 9.58 -19.52
N ARG A 189 9.28 9.04 -19.46
CA ARG A 189 10.51 9.79 -19.77
C ARG A 189 10.84 9.85 -21.26
N HIS A 190 10.31 8.93 -22.07
CA HIS A 190 10.53 8.92 -23.52
C HIS A 190 9.56 9.84 -24.30
N MET A 191 8.45 10.27 -23.67
CA MET A 191 7.45 11.15 -24.30
C MET A 191 7.77 12.65 -24.23
N LYS A 192 8.94 13.06 -23.72
CA LYS A 192 9.36 14.48 -23.69
C LYS A 192 10.16 14.93 -24.93
N GLY A 193 10.27 14.08 -25.95
CA GLY A 193 11.09 14.34 -27.14
C GLY A 193 10.35 14.40 -28.49
N SER A 194 9.09 13.98 -28.59
CA SER A 194 8.37 14.06 -29.86
C SER A 194 7.73 15.43 -30.03
N LYS A 195 8.28 16.24 -30.95
CA LYS A 195 7.58 17.37 -31.57
C LYS A 195 6.14 16.94 -31.91
N PRO A 196 5.13 17.82 -31.81
CA PRO A 196 3.80 17.51 -32.32
C PRO A 196 3.95 17.16 -33.80
N ALA A 197 3.78 15.89 -34.14
CA ALA A 197 3.73 15.45 -35.52
C ALA A 197 2.54 16.17 -36.15
N GLN A 198 2.88 17.00 -37.14
CA GLN A 198 1.90 17.72 -37.94
C GLN A 198 0.89 16.73 -38.51
N THR A 199 -0.36 17.16 -38.43
CA THR A 199 -1.53 16.58 -39.07
C THR A 199 -1.20 16.23 -40.53
N THR A 200 -1.07 14.94 -40.84
CA THR A 200 -1.22 14.44 -42.21
C THR A 200 -2.31 13.39 -42.22
N THR A 201 -3.49 13.83 -42.62
CA THR A 201 -4.54 13.01 -43.23
C THR A 201 -3.92 12.00 -44.20
N GLY A 202 -4.08 10.71 -43.96
CA GLY A 202 -3.49 9.68 -44.81
C GLY A 202 -3.92 8.26 -44.47
N LYS A 203 -5.08 7.87 -45.02
CA LYS A 203 -5.38 6.54 -45.60
C LYS A 203 -5.09 5.30 -44.74
N CYS A 204 -6.16 4.66 -44.23
CA CYS A 204 -6.13 3.23 -43.90
C CYS A 204 -6.06 2.39 -45.19
N PRO A 205 -5.12 1.45 -45.33
CA PRO A 205 -5.33 0.24 -46.12
C PRO A 205 -5.77 -0.88 -45.17
N GLY A 206 -6.94 -1.44 -45.45
CA GLY A 206 -7.47 -2.59 -44.74
C GLY A 206 -6.82 -3.91 -45.14
N LEU A 207 -7.35 -4.96 -44.50
CA LEU A 207 -7.34 -6.37 -44.89
C LEU A 207 -5.98 -6.99 -45.26
N LEU A 208 -5.47 -7.81 -44.34
CA LEU A 208 -5.52 -9.28 -44.47
C LEU A 208 -5.60 -9.90 -43.07
#